data_AF-A0AAV6ZSI5-F1
#
_entry.id   AF-A0AAV6ZSI5-F1
#
_cell.length_a   1.000
_cell.length_b   1.000
_cell.length_c   1.000
_cell.angle_alpha   90.00
_cell.angle_beta   90.00
_cell.angle_gamma   90.00
#
_symmetry.space_group_name_H-M   'P 1'
#
loop_
_entity.id
_entity.type
_entity.pdbx_description
1 polymer ?
#
loop_
_entity_poly.entity_id
_entity_poly.type
_entity_poly.pdbx_seq_one_letter_code
_entity_poly.pdbx_strand_id
1 'polypeptide(L)'
;MATQRRRFVKEFNPYVTCYICKGYLIKPTTVTECLHTFCKSCIVQHFEESNDCPKCGIQVHETNPIEMLRLDNTLEEIIFKLVPGLREGEQQRESEFWKRKRPQENGEDGLPNKRLKDDEEETDGNKDYHRSDPQIAICLDCLRNNGQSGENVVKGLMKKFIRCSTRITVGTIKKFLSLKLKLPSTYEVRRICSSVTGSGT
;
A
#
# COMPACT_ATOMS: atom_id res chain seq x y z
N MET A 1 -18.27 17.40 -24.94
CA MET A 1 -16.81 17.38 -24.73
C MET A 1 -16.53 17.94 -23.35
N ALA A 2 -15.91 17.17 -22.45
CA ALA A 2 -15.61 17.67 -21.11
C ALA A 2 -14.48 18.71 -21.19
N THR A 3 -14.77 19.96 -20.85
CA THR A 3 -13.79 21.04 -20.82
C THR A 3 -12.78 20.75 -19.72
N GLN A 4 -11.54 20.41 -20.09
CA GLN A 4 -10.50 20.08 -19.12
C GLN A 4 -10.04 21.36 -18.40
N ARG A 5 -10.51 21.54 -17.16
CA ARG A 5 -10.09 22.66 -16.30
C ARG A 5 -8.65 22.43 -15.84
N ARG A 6 -7.74 23.32 -16.23
CA ARG A 6 -6.37 23.36 -15.73
C ARG A 6 -6.35 24.16 -14.42
N ARG A 7 -5.82 23.57 -13.37
CA ARG A 7 -5.64 24.19 -12.04
C ARG A 7 -4.15 24.30 -11.75
N PHE A 8 -3.72 25.37 -11.09
CA PHE A 8 -2.33 25.47 -10.67
C PHE A 8 -2.08 24.65 -9.41
N VAL A 9 -0.95 23.95 -9.33
CA VAL A 9 -0.56 23.16 -8.15
C VAL A 9 -0.58 24.00 -6.87
N LYS A 10 -0.16 25.27 -6.96
CA LYS A 10 -0.13 26.22 -5.84
C LYS A 10 -1.49 26.40 -5.16
N GLU A 11 -2.60 26.23 -5.87
CA GLU A 11 -3.95 26.31 -5.29
C GLU A 11 -4.20 25.21 -4.24
N PHE A 12 -3.48 24.08 -4.35
CA PHE A 12 -3.63 22.94 -3.46
C PHE A 12 -2.69 22.98 -2.26
N ASN A 13 -1.63 23.80 -2.30
CA ASN A 13 -0.60 23.84 -1.26
C ASN A 13 -1.13 23.85 0.19
N PRO A 14 -2.16 24.65 0.55
CA PRO A 14 -2.70 24.66 1.91
C PRO A 14 -3.18 23.29 2.43
N TYR A 15 -3.48 22.35 1.53
CA TYR A 15 -4.01 21.02 1.83
C TYR A 15 -2.96 19.91 1.70
N VAL A 16 -1.81 20.18 1.06
CA VAL A 16 -0.78 19.17 0.76
C VAL A 16 0.60 19.47 1.33
N THR A 17 0.76 20.57 2.07
CA THR A 17 2.02 20.94 2.74
C THR A 17 1.99 20.65 4.23
N CYS A 18 3.12 20.19 4.75
CA CYS A 18 3.33 19.92 6.16
C CYS A 18 3.40 21.23 6.96
N TYR A 19 2.66 21.31 8.07
CA TYR A 19 2.69 22.48 8.95
C TYR A 19 4.05 22.68 9.63
N ILE A 20 4.81 21.61 9.89
CA ILE A 20 6.12 21.67 10.57
C ILE A 20 7.20 22.15 9.60
N CYS A 21 7.51 21.37 8.56
CA CYS A 21 8.63 21.66 7.66
C CYS A 21 8.29 22.60 6.50
N LYS A 22 7.02 22.98 6.32
CA LYS A 22 6.50 23.83 5.23
C LYS A 22 6.68 23.28 3.80
N GLY A 23 7.28 22.09 3.63
CA GLY A 23 7.35 21.37 2.36
C GLY A 23 6.10 20.53 2.08
N TYR A 24 6.06 19.86 0.93
CA TYR A 24 5.00 18.88 0.63
C TYR A 24 5.05 17.71 1.63
N LEU A 25 3.88 17.17 1.97
CA LEU A 25 3.75 16.02 2.84
C LEU A 25 4.42 14.78 2.20
N ILE A 26 5.47 14.26 2.83
CA ILE A 26 6.13 13.00 2.47
C ILE A 26 5.78 11.96 3.53
N LYS A 27 5.26 10.80 3.10
CA LYS A 27 4.68 9.80 4.00
C LYS A 27 3.68 10.47 4.97
N PRO A 28 2.62 11.12 4.45
CA PRO A 28 1.63 11.83 5.27
C PRO A 28 1.13 10.94 6.39
N THR A 29 1.23 11.45 7.62
CA THR A 29 0.87 10.77 8.85
C THR A 29 -0.09 11.66 9.61
N THR A 30 -1.28 11.13 9.87
CA THR A 30 -2.41 11.84 10.46
C THR A 30 -2.53 11.46 11.93
N VAL A 31 -2.71 12.47 12.77
CA VAL A 31 -3.10 12.34 14.18
C VAL A 31 -4.60 12.03 14.24
N THR A 32 -5.01 10.89 14.78
CA THR A 32 -6.41 10.44 14.75
C THR A 32 -7.35 11.32 15.57
N GLU A 33 -6.87 11.89 16.68
CA GLU A 33 -7.69 12.69 17.60
C GLU A 33 -8.18 14.02 16.99
N CYS A 34 -7.38 14.64 16.13
CA CYS A 34 -7.68 15.97 15.56
C CYS A 34 -7.64 16.03 14.03
N LEU A 35 -7.34 14.90 13.36
CA LEU A 35 -7.23 14.77 11.91
C LEU A 35 -6.25 15.75 11.23
N HIS A 36 -5.23 16.19 11.96
CA HIS A 36 -4.14 16.97 11.39
C HIS A 36 -3.03 16.06 10.85
N THR A 37 -2.55 16.39 9.65
CA THR A 37 -1.59 15.58 8.90
C THR A 37 -0.26 16.29 8.71
N PHE A 38 0.82 15.53 8.86
CA PHE A 38 2.21 15.99 8.81
C PHE A 38 3.07 14.95 8.06
N CYS A 39 4.33 15.27 7.74
CA CYS A 39 5.26 14.23 7.28
C CYS A 39 5.54 13.25 8.42
N LYS A 40 5.71 11.95 8.09
CA LYS A 40 6.03 10.91 9.10
C LYS A 40 7.20 11.31 9.99
N SER A 41 8.33 11.70 9.39
CA SER A 41 9.54 12.09 10.13
C SER A 41 9.29 13.30 11.03
N CYS A 42 8.57 14.31 10.54
CA CYS A 42 8.32 15.53 11.30
C CYS A 42 7.47 15.27 12.55
N ILE A 43 6.35 14.54 12.42
CA ILE A 43 5.47 14.32 13.58
C ILE A 43 6.04 13.32 14.58
N VAL A 44 6.76 12.29 14.10
CA VAL A 44 7.45 11.35 14.98
C VAL A 44 8.53 12.06 15.79
N GLN A 45 9.34 12.92 15.15
CA GLN A 45 10.36 13.70 15.83
C GLN A 45 9.75 14.70 16.83
N HIS A 46 8.64 15.37 16.48
CA HIS A 46 7.94 16.28 17.41
C HIS A 46 7.45 15.55 18.67
N PHE A 47 6.96 14.32 18.52
CA PHE A 47 6.50 13.49 19.63
C PHE A 47 7.61 12.92 20.52
N GLU A 48 8.87 13.17 20.22
CA GLU A 48 9.98 12.90 21.15
C GLU A 48 10.01 13.93 22.30
N GLU A 49 9.47 15.14 22.08
CA GLU A 49 9.56 16.26 23.03
C GLU A 49 8.19 16.75 23.56
N SER A 50 7.10 16.50 22.83
CA SER A 50 5.76 17.00 23.18
C SER A 50 4.68 15.98 22.84
N ASN A 51 3.66 15.84 23.69
CA ASN A 51 2.48 15.01 23.39
C ASN A 51 1.36 15.79 22.68
N ASP A 52 1.58 17.05 22.33
CA ASP A 52 0.56 17.93 21.79
C ASP A 52 0.65 18.01 20.26
N CYS A 53 -0.49 18.17 19.60
CA CYS A 53 -0.54 18.37 18.17
C CYS A 53 0.15 19.70 17.79
N PRO A 54 1.16 19.70 16.89
CA PRO A 54 1.87 20.93 16.51
C PRO A 54 0.99 22.02 15.89
N LYS A 55 -0.18 21.66 15.36
CA LYS A 55 -1.06 22.59 14.64
C LYS A 55 -2.17 23.19 15.52
N CYS A 56 -2.74 22.43 16.45
CA CYS A 56 -3.85 22.88 17.29
C CYS A 56 -3.58 22.85 18.80
N GLY A 57 -2.45 22.31 19.24
CA GLY A 57 -2.07 22.27 20.66
C GLY A 57 -2.88 21.31 21.53
N ILE A 58 -3.76 20.49 20.95
CA ILE A 58 -4.50 19.47 21.70
C ILE A 58 -3.54 18.33 22.05
N GLN A 59 -3.56 17.89 23.30
CA GLN A 59 -2.84 16.70 23.75
C GLN A 59 -3.37 15.46 23.02
N VAL A 60 -2.49 14.80 22.28
CA VAL A 60 -2.83 13.68 21.39
C VAL A 60 -3.01 12.38 22.18
N HIS A 61 -2.20 12.20 23.22
CA HIS A 61 -2.29 11.07 24.13
C HIS A 61 -1.60 11.41 25.45
N GLU A 62 -1.98 10.76 26.53
CA GLU A 62 -1.40 11.01 27.86
C GLU A 62 0.07 10.58 27.92
N THR A 63 0.40 9.37 27.46
CA THR A 63 1.73 8.77 27.58
C THR A 63 2.45 8.52 26.24
N ASN A 64 1.78 7.92 25.26
CA ASN A 64 2.38 7.53 23.98
C ASN A 64 1.61 8.08 22.76
N PRO A 65 1.90 9.30 22.28
CA PRO A 65 1.18 9.91 21.15
C PRO A 65 1.40 9.19 19.81
N ILE A 66 2.44 8.35 19.69
CA ILE A 66 2.71 7.56 18.47
C ILE A 66 1.60 6.55 18.19
N GLU A 67 0.91 6.04 19.22
CA GLU A 67 -0.21 5.10 19.06
C GLU A 67 -1.43 5.71 18.36
N MET A 68 -1.50 7.04 18.31
CA MET A 68 -2.56 7.80 17.64
C MET A 68 -2.17 8.28 16.23
N LEU A 69 -1.03 7.80 15.70
CA LEU A 69 -0.59 8.11 14.34
C LEU A 69 -1.04 7.05 13.33
N ARG A 70 -1.60 7.48 12.21
CA ARG A 70 -1.94 6.60 11.07
C ARG A 70 -1.34 7.17 9.80
N LEU A 71 -0.72 6.29 8.99
CA LEU A 71 -0.29 6.66 7.64
C LEU A 71 -1.52 6.87 6.76
N ASP A 72 -1.55 8.02 6.07
CA ASP A 72 -2.60 8.38 5.14
C ASP A 72 -2.16 8.09 3.70
N ASN A 73 -2.20 6.80 3.34
CA ASN A 73 -1.80 6.35 2.00
C ASN A 73 -2.69 6.96 0.90
N THR A 74 -3.94 7.31 1.22
CA THR A 74 -4.85 7.92 0.24
C THR A 74 -4.42 9.35 -0.05
N LEU A 75 -4.12 10.14 0.99
CA LEU A 75 -3.58 11.48 0.81
C LEU A 75 -2.22 11.45 0.10
N GLU A 76 -1.36 10.48 0.41
CA GLU A 76 -0.08 10.31 -0.29
C GLU A 76 -0.27 10.13 -1.81
N GLU A 77 -1.16 9.24 -2.22
CA GLU A 77 -1.49 9.01 -3.63
C GLU A 77 -2.09 10.25 -4.30
N ILE A 78 -2.91 11.01 -3.57
CA ILE A 78 -3.45 12.28 -4.06
C ILE A 78 -2.31 13.29 -4.28
N ILE A 79 -1.43 13.48 -3.30
CA ILE A 79 -0.31 14.42 -3.38
C ILE A 79 0.59 14.08 -4.57
N PHE A 80 0.98 12.81 -4.73
CA PHE A 80 1.86 12.40 -5.84
C PHE A 80 1.20 12.52 -7.22
N LYS A 81 -0.12 12.46 -7.31
CA LYS A 81 -0.84 12.73 -8.56
C LYS A 81 -1.02 14.24 -8.82
N LEU A 82 -1.12 15.04 -7.77
CA LEU A 82 -1.29 16.50 -7.87
C LEU A 82 0.03 17.25 -8.15
N VAL A 83 1.15 16.77 -7.61
CA VAL A 83 2.45 17.43 -7.68
C VAL A 83 3.39 16.67 -8.61
N PRO A 84 3.59 17.13 -9.86
CA PRO A 84 4.44 16.43 -10.83
C PRO A 84 5.89 16.32 -10.35
N GLY A 85 6.51 15.14 -10.54
CA GLY A 85 7.93 14.91 -10.23
C GLY A 85 8.24 14.75 -8.74
N LEU A 86 7.26 14.88 -7.84
CA LEU A 86 7.51 14.82 -6.40
C LEU A 86 7.92 13.42 -5.95
N ARG A 87 7.26 12.38 -6.48
CA ARG A 87 7.52 10.98 -6.15
C ARG A 87 8.92 10.57 -6.62
N GLU A 88 9.28 10.93 -7.85
CA GLU A 88 10.58 10.64 -8.44
C GLU A 88 11.67 11.42 -7.71
N GLY A 89 11.42 12.68 -7.38
CA GLY A 89 12.36 13.52 -6.64
C GLY A 89 12.67 13.00 -5.24
N GLU A 90 11.66 12.49 -4.51
CA GLU A 90 11.89 11.87 -3.19
C GLU A 90 12.70 10.57 -3.30
N GLN A 91 12.35 9.69 -4.25
CA GLN A 91 13.11 8.45 -4.50
C GLN A 91 14.57 8.74 -4.87
N GLN A 92 14.81 9.77 -5.70
CA GLN A 92 16.15 10.18 -6.08
C GLN A 92 16.95 10.66 -4.88
N ARG A 93 16.36 11.50 -4.01
CA ARG A 93 17.02 11.96 -2.77
C ARG A 93 17.40 10.79 -1.86
N GLU A 94 16.50 9.83 -1.68
CA GLU A 94 16.74 8.64 -0.87
C GLU A 94 17.87 7.77 -1.47
N SER A 95 17.86 7.55 -2.79
CA SER A 95 18.92 6.82 -3.49
C SER A 95 20.29 7.49 -3.33
N GLU A 96 20.35 8.82 -3.51
CA GLU A 96 21.59 9.59 -3.36
C GLU A 96 22.14 9.54 -1.94
N PHE A 97 21.28 9.63 -0.93
CA PHE A 97 21.69 9.51 0.47
C PHE A 97 22.39 8.17 0.72
N TRP A 98 21.79 7.05 0.30
CA TRP A 98 22.38 5.72 0.48
C TRP A 98 23.64 5.51 -0.36
N LYS A 99 23.70 6.07 -1.57
CA LYS A 99 24.92 6.04 -2.38
C LYS A 99 26.10 6.71 -1.67
N ARG A 100 25.87 7.85 -1.00
CA ARG A 100 26.89 8.58 -0.24
C ARG A 100 27.27 7.89 1.08
N LYS A 101 26.32 7.16 1.68
CA LYS A 101 26.53 6.42 2.94
C LYS A 101 27.14 5.03 2.76
N ARG A 102 27.32 4.55 1.53
CA ARG A 102 28.09 3.32 1.27
C ARG A 102 29.50 3.51 1.87
N PRO A 103 29.97 2.59 2.73
CA PRO A 103 31.35 2.62 3.22
C PRO A 103 32.29 2.73 2.03
N GLN A 104 33.27 3.64 2.09
CA GLN A 104 34.44 3.50 1.24
C GLN A 104 35.11 2.19 1.66
N GLU A 105 34.85 1.11 0.94
CA GLU A 105 35.77 -0.01 0.92
C GLU A 105 37.07 0.55 0.34
N ASN A 106 38.03 0.83 1.22
CA ASN A 106 39.43 0.94 0.84
C ASN A 106 39.75 -0.32 0.04
N GLY A 107 40.11 -0.14 -1.22
CA GLY A 107 40.43 -1.25 -2.11
C GLY A 107 41.60 -2.06 -1.57
N GLU A 108 41.48 -3.38 -1.69
CA GLU A 108 42.54 -4.28 -2.15
C GLU A 108 41.92 -5.64 -2.50
N ASP A 109 42.57 -6.30 -3.45
CA ASP A 109 42.11 -7.40 -4.30
C ASP A 109 41.47 -8.62 -3.64
N GLY A 110 40.56 -9.26 -4.40
CA GLY A 110 40.31 -10.69 -4.27
C GLY A 110 38.86 -11.10 -4.52
N LEU A 111 38.52 -11.43 -5.76
CA LEU A 111 37.45 -12.39 -6.02
C LEU A 111 37.69 -13.67 -5.20
N PRO A 112 36.61 -14.31 -4.72
CA PRO A 112 36.52 -15.74 -4.93
C PRO A 112 35.20 -16.09 -5.63
N ASN A 113 35.40 -16.41 -6.90
CA ASN A 113 34.66 -17.37 -7.70
C ASN A 113 33.83 -18.38 -6.87
N LYS A 114 32.50 -18.25 -6.86
CA LYS A 114 31.58 -19.38 -6.68
C LYS A 114 30.70 -19.50 -7.92
N ARG A 115 31.20 -20.31 -8.85
CA ARG A 115 30.46 -20.87 -9.98
C ARG A 115 29.28 -21.66 -9.43
N LEU A 116 28.05 -21.26 -9.75
CA LEU A 116 26.92 -22.16 -9.88
C LEU A 116 26.15 -21.75 -11.14
N LYS A 117 26.40 -22.59 -12.16
CA LYS A 117 25.72 -22.86 -13.44
C LYS A 117 24.69 -21.83 -13.96
N ASP A 118 24.95 -21.43 -15.20
CA ASP A 118 23.98 -20.92 -16.17
C ASP A 118 22.68 -21.72 -16.15
N ASP A 119 21.58 -21.00 -15.94
CA ASP A 119 20.39 -21.14 -16.77
C ASP A 119 19.93 -19.70 -17.05
N GLU A 120 19.99 -19.31 -18.31
CA GLU A 120 19.60 -18.00 -18.82
C GLU A 120 18.08 -17.83 -18.70
N GLU A 121 17.61 -16.94 -17.81
CA GLU A 121 16.35 -16.23 -18.00
C GLU A 121 16.52 -14.77 -17.55
N GLU A 122 16.65 -13.88 -18.54
CA GLU A 122 16.45 -12.45 -18.35
C GLU A 122 14.99 -12.17 -17.97
N THR A 123 14.71 -11.65 -16.78
CA THR A 123 13.83 -10.48 -16.61
C THR A 123 13.87 -9.88 -15.20
N ASP A 124 14.23 -8.60 -15.16
CA ASP A 124 13.63 -7.49 -14.40
C ASP A 124 13.53 -7.53 -12.86
N GLY A 125 14.27 -6.58 -12.28
CA GLY A 125 13.94 -5.71 -11.15
C GLY A 125 12.80 -6.07 -10.18
N ASN A 126 13.18 -6.10 -8.90
CA ASN A 126 12.31 -5.90 -7.73
C ASN A 126 11.53 -7.14 -7.22
N LYS A 127 12.19 -7.99 -6.41
CA LYS A 127 11.55 -9.05 -5.61
C LYS A 127 10.84 -8.48 -4.35
N ASP A 128 10.05 -7.42 -4.47
CA ASP A 128 9.24 -6.96 -3.33
C ASP A 128 7.98 -7.82 -3.09
N TYR A 129 7.73 -8.82 -3.95
CA TYR A 129 6.55 -9.69 -3.92
C TYR A 129 5.23 -8.90 -3.86
N HIS A 130 5.15 -7.79 -4.60
CA HIS A 130 3.99 -6.91 -4.65
C HIS A 130 3.67 -6.23 -3.31
N ARG A 131 4.64 -6.10 -2.41
CA ARG A 131 4.45 -5.52 -1.07
C ARG A 131 4.15 -4.02 -1.13
N SER A 132 4.70 -3.33 -2.13
CA SER A 132 4.49 -1.89 -2.34
C SER A 132 3.32 -1.58 -3.29
N ASP A 133 2.72 -2.59 -3.89
CA ASP A 133 1.60 -2.38 -4.82
C ASP A 133 0.36 -1.87 -4.09
N PRO A 134 -0.47 -1.03 -4.77
CA PRO A 134 -1.79 -0.68 -4.29
C PRO A 134 -2.59 -1.93 -3.89
N GLN A 135 -3.24 -1.87 -2.74
CA GLN A 135 -3.97 -3.00 -2.17
C GLN A 135 -5.47 -2.88 -2.47
N ILE A 136 -6.10 -3.98 -2.86
CA ILE A 136 -7.55 -4.11 -3.04
C ILE A 136 -8.13 -5.12 -2.05
N ALA A 137 -9.43 -4.97 -1.75
CA ALA A 137 -10.19 -5.94 -0.97
C ALA A 137 -11.18 -6.67 -1.89
N ILE A 138 -11.11 -7.99 -1.93
CA ILE A 138 -12.01 -8.86 -2.70
C ILE A 138 -13.00 -9.48 -1.74
N CYS A 139 -14.29 -9.21 -1.92
CA CYS A 139 -15.37 -9.88 -1.20
C CYS A 139 -15.64 -11.25 -1.82
N LEU A 140 -15.81 -12.26 -0.98
CA LEU A 140 -16.04 -13.64 -1.37
C LEU A 140 -17.40 -14.09 -0.87
N ASP A 141 -18.28 -14.43 -1.81
CA ASP A 141 -19.56 -15.04 -1.53
C ASP A 141 -19.56 -16.51 -1.97
N CYS A 142 -20.01 -17.38 -1.07
CA CYS A 142 -20.23 -18.78 -1.37
C CYS A 142 -21.68 -18.96 -1.83
N LEU A 143 -21.87 -19.17 -3.13
CA LEU A 143 -23.19 -19.48 -3.69
C LEU A 143 -23.54 -20.94 -3.37
N ARG A 144 -24.62 -21.14 -2.61
CA ARG A 144 -25.19 -22.46 -2.33
C ARG A 144 -26.25 -22.80 -3.37
N ASN A 145 -26.16 -23.97 -3.99
CA ASN A 145 -27.29 -24.54 -4.72
C ASN A 145 -28.23 -25.20 -3.70
N ASN A 146 -29.43 -24.64 -3.51
CA ASN A 146 -30.44 -25.10 -2.54
C ASN A 146 -31.09 -26.46 -2.88
N GLY A 147 -30.36 -27.41 -3.49
CA GLY A 147 -30.93 -28.65 -4.02
C GLY A 147 -30.29 -29.96 -3.55
N GLN A 148 -29.23 -29.95 -2.72
CA GLN A 148 -28.57 -31.18 -2.29
C GLN A 148 -28.46 -31.26 -0.77
N SER A 149 -29.34 -32.06 -0.18
CA SER A 149 -29.27 -32.56 1.21
C SER A 149 -28.14 -33.58 1.35
N GLY A 150 -26.90 -33.12 1.28
CA GLY A 150 -25.69 -33.91 1.50
C GLY A 150 -24.68 -33.12 2.33
N GLU A 151 -23.89 -33.82 3.15
CA GLU A 151 -22.97 -33.24 4.13
C GLU A 151 -22.12 -32.08 3.55
N ASN A 152 -22.11 -30.97 4.29
CA ASN A 152 -21.44 -29.73 3.90
C ASN A 152 -19.90 -29.91 3.92
N VAL A 153 -19.28 -30.20 2.76
CA VAL A 153 -17.81 -30.39 2.69
C VAL A 153 -17.04 -29.06 2.83
N VAL A 154 -17.62 -27.92 2.45
CA VAL A 154 -16.91 -26.63 2.46
C VAL A 154 -17.33 -25.78 3.65
N LYS A 155 -16.46 -25.68 4.66
CA LYS A 155 -16.60 -24.72 5.76
C LYS A 155 -16.52 -23.30 5.19
N GLY A 156 -17.47 -22.44 5.53
CA GLY A 156 -17.44 -21.03 5.11
C GLY A 156 -16.13 -20.35 5.57
N LEU A 157 -15.61 -19.44 4.74
CA LEU A 157 -14.46 -18.63 5.13
C LEU A 157 -14.81 -17.78 6.36
N MET A 158 -14.04 -17.89 7.43
CA MET A 158 -14.21 -17.08 8.65
C MET A 158 -14.12 -15.57 8.35
N LYS A 159 -13.41 -15.19 7.28
CA LYS A 159 -13.31 -13.82 6.79
C LYS A 159 -13.76 -13.77 5.32
N LYS A 160 -14.78 -12.96 5.05
CA LYS A 160 -15.36 -12.80 3.71
C LYS A 160 -14.51 -11.95 2.75
N PHE A 161 -13.40 -11.38 3.22
CA PHE A 161 -12.57 -10.46 2.45
C PHE A 161 -11.13 -10.94 2.35
N ILE A 162 -10.55 -10.86 1.17
CA ILE A 162 -9.11 -11.01 0.92
C ILE A 162 -8.53 -9.65 0.57
N ARG A 163 -7.48 -9.23 1.28
CA ARG A 163 -6.67 -8.07 0.89
C ARG A 163 -5.45 -8.55 0.11
N CYS A 164 -5.23 -7.99 -1.07
CA CYS A 164 -4.14 -8.38 -1.96
C CYS A 164 -3.73 -7.23 -2.89
N SER A 165 -2.56 -7.34 -3.52
CA SER A 165 -2.11 -6.41 -4.56
C SER A 165 -3.11 -6.37 -5.74
N THR A 166 -3.24 -5.21 -6.38
CA THR A 166 -3.96 -5.05 -7.66
C THR A 166 -3.39 -5.91 -8.79
N ARG A 167 -2.15 -6.38 -8.68
CA ARG A 167 -1.48 -7.23 -9.68
C ARG A 167 -1.68 -8.73 -9.47
N ILE A 168 -2.40 -9.13 -8.41
CA ILE A 168 -2.64 -10.55 -8.16
C ILE A 168 -3.45 -11.19 -9.31
N THR A 169 -3.04 -12.38 -9.75
CA THR A 169 -3.80 -13.09 -10.78
C THR A 169 -4.98 -13.85 -10.18
N VAL A 170 -6.01 -14.07 -10.99
CA VAL A 170 -7.14 -14.92 -10.63
C VAL A 170 -6.65 -16.34 -10.27
N GLY A 171 -5.65 -16.86 -10.97
CA GLY A 171 -5.05 -18.17 -10.69
C GLY A 171 -4.46 -18.25 -9.28
N THR A 172 -3.76 -17.21 -8.84
CA THR A 172 -3.22 -17.13 -7.47
C THR A 172 -4.32 -17.11 -6.42
N ILE A 173 -5.41 -16.36 -6.66
CA ILE A 173 -6.58 -16.34 -5.77
C ILE A 173 -7.25 -17.71 -5.70
N LYS A 174 -7.44 -18.38 -6.85
CA LYS A 174 -8.01 -19.74 -6.89
C LYS A 174 -7.16 -20.71 -6.08
N LYS A 175 -5.83 -20.70 -6.28
CA LYS A 175 -4.89 -21.56 -5.53
C LYS A 175 -4.93 -21.30 -4.03
N PHE A 176 -4.98 -20.03 -3.63
CA PHE A 176 -5.13 -19.63 -2.22
C PHE A 176 -6.42 -20.17 -1.61
N LEU A 177 -7.55 -20.04 -2.31
CA LEU A 177 -8.85 -20.53 -1.84
C LEU A 177 -8.88 -22.06 -1.71
N SER A 178 -8.37 -22.78 -2.71
CA SER A 178 -8.26 -24.24 -2.65
C SER A 178 -7.45 -24.72 -1.44
N LEU A 179 -6.32 -24.06 -1.15
CA LEU A 179 -5.49 -24.38 0.01
C LEU A 179 -6.17 -24.04 1.34
N LYS A 180 -6.75 -22.84 1.47
CA LYS A 180 -7.38 -22.39 2.72
C LYS A 180 -8.65 -23.15 3.07
N LEU A 181 -9.42 -23.53 2.07
CA LEU A 181 -10.66 -24.30 2.23
C LEU A 181 -10.43 -25.81 2.17
N LYS A 182 -9.19 -26.27 1.96
CA LYS A 182 -8.82 -27.68 1.80
C LYS A 182 -9.70 -28.40 0.77
N LEU A 183 -9.95 -27.73 -0.36
CA LEU A 183 -10.78 -28.28 -1.42
C LEU A 183 -10.02 -29.40 -2.15
N PRO A 184 -10.65 -30.56 -2.39
CA PRO A 184 -10.08 -31.59 -3.26
C PRO A 184 -9.79 -31.05 -4.66
N SER A 185 -8.82 -31.65 -5.37
CA SER A 185 -8.43 -31.28 -6.74
C SER A 185 -9.56 -31.36 -7.77
N THR A 186 -10.68 -32.00 -7.42
CA THR A 186 -11.90 -32.11 -8.23
C THR A 186 -12.80 -30.87 -8.17
N TYR A 187 -12.53 -29.91 -7.27
CA TYR A 187 -13.35 -28.70 -7.12
C TYR A 187 -12.80 -27.56 -7.98
N GLU A 188 -13.66 -27.02 -8.84
CA GLU A 188 -13.33 -25.86 -9.68
C GLU A 188 -13.80 -24.55 -9.02
N VAL A 189 -12.88 -23.67 -8.67
CA VAL A 189 -13.22 -22.30 -8.26
C VAL A 189 -13.53 -21.48 -9.51
N ARG A 190 -14.82 -21.18 -9.73
CA ARG A 190 -15.28 -20.33 -10.85
C ARG A 190 -15.55 -18.91 -10.41
N ARG A 191 -15.20 -17.96 -11.26
CA ARG A 191 -15.56 -16.55 -11.10
C ARG A 191 -16.94 -16.35 -11.72
N ILE A 192 -17.89 -15.86 -10.95
CA ILE A 192 -19.16 -15.37 -11.46
C ILE A 192 -19.08 -13.85 -11.44
N CYS A 193 -19.03 -13.24 -12.61
CA CYS A 193 -19.26 -11.80 -12.73
C CYS A 193 -20.77 -11.62 -12.78
N SER A 194 -21.36 -11.01 -11.75
CA SER A 194 -22.72 -10.49 -11.85
C SER A 194 -22.68 -9.35 -12.87
N SER A 195 -22.95 -9.65 -14.13
CA SER A 195 -23.33 -8.61 -15.08
C SER A 195 -24.63 -8.02 -14.53
N VAL A 196 -24.58 -6.78 -14.07
CA VAL A 196 -25.80 -6.00 -13.82
C VAL A 196 -26.39 -5.73 -15.20
N THR A 197 -27.14 -6.69 -15.75
CA THR A 197 -28.06 -6.43 -16.84
C THR A 197 -29.22 -5.70 -16.20
N GLY A 198 -29.26 -4.38 -16.37
CA GLY A 198 -30.43 -3.58 -16.07
C GLY A 198 -31.60 -4.10 -16.90
N SER A 199 -32.49 -4.88 -16.29
CA SER A 199 -33.85 -5.05 -16.76
C SER A 199 -34.63 -3.84 -16.27
N GLY A 200 -34.72 -2.84 -17.14
CA GLY A 200 -35.78 -1.85 -17.06
C GLY A 200 -37.11 -2.53 -17.32
N THR A 201 -38.04 -2.33 -16.39
CA THR A 201 -39.49 -2.23 -16.60
C THR A 201 -40.00 -1.25 -15.57
#